data_AF-A0A8T4P0C5-F1
#
_entry.id   AF-A0A8T4P0C5-F1
#
_cell.length_a   1.000
_cell.length_b   1.000
_cell.length_c   1.000
_cell.angle_alpha   90.00
_cell.angle_beta   90.00
_cell.angle_gamma   90.00
#
_symmetry.space_group_name_H-M   'P 1'
#
loop_
_entity.id
_entity.type
_entity.pdbx_description
1 polymer ?
#
loop_
_entity_poly.entity_id
_entity_poly.type
_entity_poly.pdbx_seq_one_letter_code
_entity_poly.pdbx_strand_id
1 'polypeptide(L)' 'MNHDEPKFEEKLQKFSVVQECPRCRQLSLSFRENRILCLNCGYEEKIPAIR' A
#
# COMPACT_ATOMS: atom_id res chain seq x y z
N MET A 1 -36.08 5.39 -14.38
CA MET A 1 -34.92 5.01 -15.24
C MET A 1 -33.70 5.59 -14.57
N ASN A 2 -32.75 4.72 -14.19
CA ASN A 2 -31.64 5.00 -13.30
C ASN A 2 -30.69 6.05 -13.89
N HIS A 3 -30.24 6.99 -13.06
CA HIS A 3 -29.21 7.95 -13.41
C HIS A 3 -27.85 7.27 -13.21
N ASP A 4 -27.12 7.05 -14.31
CA ASP A 4 -25.78 6.50 -14.38
C ASP A 4 -24.76 7.35 -13.58
N GLU A 5 -24.52 6.96 -12.33
CA GLU A 5 -23.27 7.27 -11.65
C GLU A 5 -22.53 5.97 -11.30
N PRO A 6 -21.59 5.52 -12.15
CA PRO A 6 -20.47 4.74 -11.62
C PRO A 6 -19.17 5.03 -12.40
N LYS A 7 -18.67 6.27 -12.39
CA LYS A 7 -17.35 6.58 -12.98
C LYS A 7 -16.31 7.16 -12.03
N PHE A 8 -16.68 7.44 -10.78
CA PHE A 8 -15.75 7.94 -9.78
C PHE A 8 -15.06 6.81 -8.99
N GLU A 9 -15.75 5.69 -8.73
CA GLU A 9 -15.22 4.58 -7.93
C GLU A 9 -14.08 3.82 -8.61
N GLU A 10 -14.08 3.71 -9.95
CA GLU A 10 -13.05 2.95 -10.67
C GLU A 10 -11.67 3.65 -10.67
N LYS A 11 -11.65 4.99 -10.54
CA LYS A 11 -10.39 5.75 -10.51
C LYS A 11 -9.69 5.74 -9.15
N LEU A 12 -10.43 5.63 -8.05
CA LEU A 12 -9.84 5.59 -6.71
C LEU A 12 -9.10 4.28 -6.43
N GLN A 13 -9.50 3.16 -7.04
CA GLN A 13 -8.82 1.87 -6.88
C GLN A 13 -7.36 1.87 -7.38
N LYS A 14 -6.97 2.80 -8.26
CA LYS A 14 -5.60 2.88 -8.79
C LYS A 14 -4.64 3.72 -7.96
N PHE A 15 -5.13 4.58 -7.07
CA PHE A 15 -4.27 5.52 -6.33
C PHE A 15 -3.99 5.13 -4.88
N SER A 16 -4.74 4.20 -4.31
CA SER A 16 -4.42 3.60 -3.01
C SER A 16 -3.60 2.33 -3.20
N VAL A 17 -2.42 2.43 -3.84
CA VAL A 17 -1.34 1.50 -3.48
C VAL A 17 -0.79 1.98 -2.14
N VAL A 18 -1.64 1.96 -1.11
CA VAL A 18 -1.14 2.00 0.26
C VAL A 18 -0.42 0.67 0.39
N GLN A 19 0.90 0.70 0.54
CA GLN A 19 1.67 -0.53 0.64
C GLN A 19 1.21 -1.26 1.92
N GLU A 20 0.36 -2.26 1.73
CA GLU A 20 0.00 -3.21 2.76
C GLU A 20 1.23 -4.07 3.08
N CYS A 21 1.41 -4.43 4.34
CA CYS A 21 2.44 -5.39 4.68
C CYS A 21 2.18 -6.72 3.93
N PRO A 22 3.12 -7.22 3.12
CA PRO A 22 2.89 -8.43 2.33
C PRO A 22 2.69 -9.68 3.19
N ARG A 23 3.10 -9.65 4.46
CA ARG A 23 2.87 -10.76 5.42
C ARG A 23 1.52 -10.70 6.11
N CYS A 24 1.11 -9.55 6.62
CA CYS A 24 -0.08 -9.44 7.49
C CYS A 24 -1.20 -8.56 6.94
N ARG A 25 -1.02 -7.99 5.74
CA ARG A 25 -1.97 -7.09 5.05
C ARG A 25 -2.41 -5.88 5.87
N GLN A 26 -1.62 -5.51 6.88
CA GLN A 26 -1.89 -4.33 7.70
C GLN A 26 -1.20 -3.12 7.09
N LEU A 27 -1.88 -1.98 7.20
CA LEU A 27 -1.39 -0.65 6.81
C LEU A 27 -0.46 -0.07 7.88
N SER A 28 0.53 -0.85 8.30
CA SER A 28 1.45 -0.53 9.39
C SER A 28 2.92 -0.61 8.97
N LEU A 29 3.21 -0.31 7.68
CA LEU A 29 4.56 -0.22 7.17
C LEU A 29 5.21 1.13 7.53
N SER A 30 6.48 1.09 7.91
CA SER A 30 7.33 2.23 8.25
C SER A 30 8.61 2.16 7.43
N PHE A 31 8.98 3.27 6.79
CA PHE A 31 10.19 3.35 5.98
C PHE A 31 11.32 3.97 6.80
N ARG A 32 12.45 3.27 6.91
CA ARG A 32 13.66 3.76 7.58
C ARG A 32 14.89 3.39 6.77
N GLU A 33 15.66 4.39 6.35
CA GLU A 33 17.06 4.21 5.92
C GLU A 33 17.27 3.05 4.94
N ASN A 34 16.44 3.01 3.89
CA ASN A 34 16.39 1.97 2.85
C ASN A 34 15.80 0.61 3.28
N ARG A 35 14.97 0.60 4.32
CA ARG A 35 14.22 -0.59 4.74
C ARG A 35 12.75 -0.25 4.97
N ILE A 36 11.91 -1.22 4.67
CA ILE A 36 10.49 -1.24 4.99
C ILE A 36 10.33 -2.13 6.21
N LEU A 37 9.71 -1.64 7.27
CA LEU A 37 9.41 -2.38 8.49
C LEU A 37 7.89 -2.37 8.75
N CYS A 38 7.28 -3.53 8.93
CA CYS A 38 5.93 -3.64 9.45
C CYS A 38 5.92 -3.60 10.97
N LEU A 39 5.31 -2.57 11.54
CA LEU A 39 5.18 -2.40 13.00
C LEU A 39 4.21 -3.42 13.63
N ASN A 40 3.38 -4.10 12.84
CA ASN A 40 2.40 -5.06 13.35
C ASN A 40 2.94 -6.49 13.47
N CYS A 41 3.69 -6.98 12.47
CA CYS A 41 4.19 -8.37 12.44
C CYS A 41 5.72 -8.49 12.39
N GLY A 42 6.44 -7.36 12.43
CA GLY A 42 7.90 -7.33 12.38
C GLY A 42 8.51 -7.71 11.02
N TYR A 43 7.73 -7.71 9.94
CA TYR A 43 8.28 -7.90 8.59
C TYR A 43 9.30 -6.80 8.28
N GLU A 44 10.50 -7.14 7.80
CA GLU A 44 11.51 -6.20 7.33
C GLU A 44 11.89 -6.56 5.89
N GLU A 45 11.94 -5.58 5.00
CA GLU A 45 12.46 -5.70 3.64
C GLU A 45 13.45 -4.58 3.36
N LYS A 46 14.63 -4.92 2.85
CA LYS A 46 15.59 -3.93 2.37
C LYS A 46 15.19 -3.49 0.98
N ILE A 47 14.96 -2.18 0.79
CA ILE A 47 14.73 -1.60 -0.53
C ILE A 47 16.08 -1.53 -1.24
N PRO A 48 16.28 -2.24 -2.36
CA PRO A 48 17.48 -2.08 -3.16
C PRO A 48 17.56 -0.63 -3.62
N ALA A 49 18.70 0.02 -3.40
CA ALA A 49 18.93 1.36 -3.92
C ALA A 49 18.80 1.31 -5.45
N ILE A 50 17.83 2.05 -5.98
CA ILE A 50 17.64 2.19 -7.43
C ILE A 50 18.91 2.90 -7.94
N ARG A 51 19.64 2.25 -8.84
CA ARG A 51 20.95 2.68 -9.34
C ARG A 51 20.83 3.34 -10.71
#